data_AF-A0A1Z8N1T0-F1
#
_entry.id   AF-A0A1Z8N1T0-F1
#
_cell.length_a   1.000
_cell.length_b   1.000
_cell.length_c   1.000
_cell.angle_alpha   90.00
_cell.angle_beta   90.00
_cell.angle_gamma   90.00
#
_symmetry.space_group_name_H-M   'P 1'
#
loop_
_entity.id
_entity.type
_entity.pdbx_description
1 polymer ?
#
loop_
_entity_poly.entity_id
_entity_poly.type
_entity_poly.pdbx_seq_one_letter_code
_entity_poly.pdbx_strand_id
1 'polypeptide(L)'
;MHNTRPTHAQNLYSIISKGYELPTDDYKHHQWLKPLKLRKGSNSENNFNQLLEQTFLDPSKGGRNNTQVENLRRHWRVLLLNLSFVMYQRHWLIIPMHSNYYSEHYYPKRLGIGYRPTKYIAEWLQEHDYVVLLPGRKYKDQPAKARVFPTPKLMELLWSYFLEIEQPIEAPYLIINEPEGKWESIADLPADHPEKLELAKINEFLKPHQWACKGPVQLKYNSNAFQGGRLYTPFQSLPDRRMRLRINTLIDGENICEVDFSANHLRLNLAFNGGVDAGDDPYTTVGAEAGIESRQLVKKFFTIAMGGDNEVGALHACFKEGISKENFQKLKDASLKIFPKLELFNCWGIYAQNFEGQILKNVMLEGVKAGVVCLPVHDAIAVPIEESGWACDEMRYQWDKQMEVSAFARVTTDIP
;
A
#
# COMPACT_ATOMS: atom_id res chain seq x y z
N MET A 1 26.67 -7.05 -0.35
CA MET A 1 27.02 -5.89 0.49
C MET A 1 25.81 -5.61 1.36
N HIS A 2 26.02 -5.53 2.67
CA HIS A 2 24.99 -5.19 3.65
C HIS A 2 24.68 -3.70 3.50
N ASN A 3 23.59 -3.33 2.82
CA ASN A 3 23.28 -1.91 2.60
C ASN A 3 22.37 -1.30 3.67
N THR A 4 22.11 -2.01 4.76
CA THR A 4 21.53 -1.40 5.95
C THR A 4 22.58 -1.35 7.05
N ARG A 5 23.15 -0.16 7.29
CA ARG A 5 23.99 0.05 8.47
C ARG A 5 23.13 -0.26 9.70
N PRO A 6 23.62 -1.02 10.72
CA PRO A 6 22.87 -1.32 11.94
C PRO A 6 22.22 -0.08 12.57
N THR A 7 22.84 1.09 12.40
CA THR A 7 22.32 2.39 12.82
C THR A 7 21.00 2.78 12.15
N HIS A 8 20.78 2.47 10.87
CA HIS A 8 19.57 2.84 10.15
C HIS A 8 18.35 2.01 10.56
N ALA A 9 18.53 0.69 10.69
CA ALA A 9 17.47 -0.18 11.20
C ALA A 9 17.06 0.18 12.64
N GLN A 10 18.04 0.53 13.48
CA GLN A 10 17.81 1.07 14.83
C GLN A 10 17.06 2.41 14.80
N ASN A 11 17.41 3.31 13.88
CA ASN A 11 16.70 4.58 13.70
C ASN A 11 15.22 4.34 13.36
N LEU A 12 14.94 3.50 12.37
CA LEU A 12 13.55 3.17 11.98
C LEU A 12 12.79 2.47 13.10
N TYR A 13 13.45 1.59 13.86
CA TYR A 13 12.84 0.98 15.03
C TYR A 13 12.52 2.02 16.12
N SER A 14 13.42 2.99 16.36
CA SER A 14 13.21 4.05 17.36
C SER A 14 12.00 4.93 17.03
N ILE A 15 11.72 5.12 15.73
CA ILE A 15 10.54 5.84 15.24
C ILE A 15 9.26 5.06 15.61
N ILE A 16 9.28 3.73 15.49
CA ILE A 16 8.13 2.86 15.80
C ILE A 16 7.93 2.69 17.30
N SER A 17 8.99 2.36 18.02
CA SER A 17 8.92 1.99 19.44
C SER A 17 8.48 3.14 20.33
N LYS A 18 8.91 4.37 20.04
CA LYS A 18 8.47 5.57 20.78
C LYS A 18 6.98 5.86 20.66
N GLY A 19 6.34 5.37 19.60
CA GLY A 19 4.92 5.61 19.32
C GLY A 19 4.07 4.35 19.37
N TYR A 20 4.47 3.30 20.09
CA TYR A 20 3.72 2.05 20.14
C TYR A 20 2.26 2.31 20.49
N GLU A 21 1.38 1.91 19.59
CA GLU A 21 -0.07 1.97 19.74
C GLU A 21 -0.66 0.80 18.95
N LEU A 22 -1.76 0.23 19.44
CA LEU A 22 -2.46 -0.79 18.69
C LEU A 22 -3.03 -0.19 17.40
N PRO A 23 -3.00 -0.94 16.27
CA PRO A 23 -3.67 -0.49 15.06
C PRO A 23 -5.15 -0.21 15.30
N THR A 24 -5.70 0.76 14.58
CA THR A 24 -7.15 0.96 14.56
C THR A 24 -7.84 -0.33 14.10
N ASP A 25 -8.86 -0.80 14.84
CA ASP A 25 -9.56 -2.07 14.54
C ASP A 25 -10.58 -1.86 13.40
N ASP A 26 -10.07 -1.65 12.19
CA ASP A 26 -10.84 -1.51 10.96
C ASP A 26 -10.19 -2.28 9.78
N TYR A 27 -10.95 -2.47 8.70
CA TYR A 27 -10.48 -3.22 7.52
C TYR A 27 -9.31 -2.57 6.78
N LYS A 28 -9.09 -1.26 6.92
CA LYS A 28 -7.98 -0.56 6.27
C LYS A 28 -6.65 -0.91 6.95
N HIS A 29 -6.70 -1.30 8.21
CA HIS A 29 -5.54 -1.74 8.98
C HIS A 29 -5.47 -3.26 9.14
N HIS A 30 -6.13 -4.02 8.26
CA HIS A 30 -6.04 -5.49 8.25
C HIS A 30 -5.03 -5.97 7.21
N GLN A 31 -4.17 -6.89 7.60
CA GLN A 31 -3.22 -7.53 6.71
C GLN A 31 -3.34 -9.05 6.78
N TRP A 32 -3.64 -9.68 5.66
CA TRP A 32 -3.59 -11.14 5.50
C TRP A 32 -2.16 -11.64 5.43
N LEU A 33 -1.97 -12.91 5.82
CA LEU A 33 -0.69 -13.63 5.69
C LEU A 33 -0.16 -13.58 4.25
N LYS A 34 1.12 -13.25 4.12
CA LYS A 34 1.86 -13.17 2.85
C LYS A 34 2.99 -14.20 2.79
N PRO A 35 3.42 -14.60 1.59
CA PRO A 35 4.55 -15.51 1.38
C PRO A 35 5.88 -14.77 1.58
N LEU A 36 6.18 -14.39 2.81
CA LEU A 36 7.38 -13.63 3.15
C LEU A 36 8.60 -14.54 3.27
N LYS A 37 9.76 -14.04 2.85
CA LYS A 37 11.05 -14.71 2.97
C LYS A 37 12.15 -13.71 3.33
N LEU A 38 13.20 -14.24 3.92
CA LEU A 38 14.51 -13.59 4.00
C LEU A 38 15.37 -14.09 2.84
N ARG A 39 16.36 -13.30 2.43
CA ARG A 39 17.28 -13.69 1.37
C ARG A 39 18.04 -14.97 1.76
N LYS A 40 17.97 -15.98 0.89
CA LYS A 40 18.61 -17.28 1.14
C LYS A 40 20.12 -17.13 1.35
N GLY A 41 20.63 -17.69 2.45
CA GLY A 41 22.05 -17.66 2.81
C GLY A 41 22.52 -16.32 3.36
N SER A 42 21.63 -15.36 3.66
CA SER A 42 22.02 -14.14 4.35
C SER A 42 22.27 -14.40 5.84
N ASN A 43 23.07 -13.53 6.47
CA ASN A 43 23.26 -13.56 7.92
C ASN A 43 21.93 -13.43 8.67
N SER A 44 21.00 -12.63 8.13
CA SER A 44 19.70 -12.42 8.75
C SER A 44 18.80 -13.64 8.64
N GLU A 45 18.88 -14.43 7.57
CA GLU A 45 18.21 -15.74 7.55
C GLU A 45 18.77 -16.66 8.64
N ASN A 46 20.09 -16.72 8.81
CA ASN A 46 20.72 -17.55 9.83
C ASN A 46 20.34 -17.10 11.26
N ASN A 47 20.43 -15.81 11.54
CA ASN A 47 20.07 -15.22 12.83
C ASN A 47 18.57 -15.41 13.13
N PHE A 48 17.71 -15.23 12.13
CA PHE A 48 16.28 -15.46 12.28
C PHE A 48 15.98 -16.92 12.59
N ASN A 49 16.61 -17.87 11.88
CA ASN A 49 16.41 -19.28 12.14
C ASN A 49 16.91 -19.64 13.55
N GLN A 50 18.04 -19.09 14.00
CA GLN A 50 18.53 -19.31 15.37
C GLN A 50 17.54 -18.78 16.42
N LEU A 51 17.04 -17.55 16.25
CA LEU A 51 16.00 -16.97 17.10
C LEU A 51 14.73 -17.83 17.11
N LEU A 52 14.29 -18.27 15.93
CA LEU A 52 13.13 -19.15 15.79
C LEU A 52 13.31 -20.44 16.59
N GLU A 53 14.44 -21.13 16.43
CA GLU A 53 14.71 -22.38 17.14
C GLU A 53 14.72 -22.16 18.65
N GLN A 54 15.58 -21.26 19.13
CA GLN A 54 15.89 -21.14 20.56
C GLN A 54 14.76 -20.50 21.36
N THR A 55 14.11 -19.47 20.81
CA THR A 55 13.13 -18.66 21.55
C THR A 55 11.70 -19.16 21.38
N PHE A 56 11.36 -19.74 20.22
CA PHE A 56 9.97 -20.05 19.89
C PHE A 56 9.73 -21.55 19.71
N LEU A 57 10.53 -22.24 18.91
CA LEU A 57 10.26 -23.64 18.58
C LEU A 57 10.66 -24.59 19.72
N ASP A 58 11.84 -24.47 20.30
CA ASP A 58 12.31 -25.35 21.38
C ASP A 58 11.38 -25.33 22.61
N PRO A 59 10.90 -24.16 23.08
CA PRO A 59 9.93 -24.11 24.18
C PRO A 59 8.51 -24.60 23.81
N SER A 60 8.13 -24.59 22.53
CA SER A 60 6.76 -24.92 22.09
C SER A 60 6.62 -26.28 21.40
N LYS A 61 7.72 -26.96 21.06
CA LYS A 61 7.68 -28.23 20.31
C LYS A 61 7.05 -29.38 21.11
N GLY A 62 7.20 -29.39 22.43
CA GLY A 62 6.70 -30.47 23.30
C GLY A 62 7.21 -31.84 22.85
N GLY A 63 6.40 -32.89 23.06
CA GLY A 63 6.73 -34.28 22.69
C GLY A 63 6.52 -34.64 21.21
N ARG A 64 6.52 -33.67 20.29
CA ARG A 64 6.31 -33.90 18.85
C ARG A 64 7.46 -34.68 18.23
N ASN A 65 7.15 -35.54 17.26
CA ASN A 65 8.19 -36.21 16.45
C ASN A 65 8.82 -35.26 15.43
N ASN A 66 9.93 -35.66 14.80
CA ASN A 66 10.69 -34.82 13.87
C ASN A 66 9.81 -34.22 12.74
N THR A 67 8.95 -35.03 12.11
CA THR A 67 8.04 -34.55 11.05
C THR A 67 7.07 -33.49 11.54
N GLN A 68 6.53 -33.68 12.74
CA GLN A 68 5.62 -32.71 13.37
C GLN A 68 6.35 -31.43 13.80
N VAL A 69 7.61 -31.55 14.24
CA VAL A 69 8.47 -30.40 14.58
C VAL A 69 8.79 -29.59 13.32
N GLU A 70 9.15 -30.23 12.21
CA GLU A 70 9.36 -29.52 10.93
C GLU A 70 8.11 -28.81 10.44
N ASN A 71 6.96 -29.47 10.58
CA ASN A 71 5.69 -28.84 10.26
C ASN A 71 5.46 -27.61 11.13
N LEU A 72 5.68 -27.70 12.46
CA LEU A 72 5.52 -26.58 13.38
C LEU A 72 6.51 -25.44 13.08
N ARG A 73 7.77 -25.76 12.78
CA ARG A 73 8.83 -24.81 12.37
C ARG A 73 8.41 -23.99 11.17
N ARG A 74 7.87 -24.63 10.12
CA ARG A 74 7.36 -23.92 8.94
C ARG A 74 6.28 -22.90 9.29
N HIS A 75 5.36 -23.25 10.20
CA HIS A 75 4.30 -22.33 10.63
C HIS A 75 4.85 -21.18 11.47
N TRP A 76 5.78 -21.46 12.39
CA TRP A 76 6.49 -20.44 13.16
C TRP A 76 7.17 -19.43 12.25
N ARG A 77 7.90 -19.89 11.23
CA ARG A 77 8.56 -19.03 10.26
C ARG A 77 7.57 -18.12 9.54
N VAL A 78 6.46 -18.67 9.04
CA VAL A 78 5.42 -17.88 8.36
C VAL A 78 4.83 -16.81 9.29
N LEU A 79 4.45 -17.18 10.53
CA LEU A 79 3.81 -16.25 11.45
C LEU A 79 4.76 -15.16 11.93
N LEU A 80 6.00 -15.50 12.32
CA LEU A 80 6.99 -14.53 12.81
C LEU A 80 7.41 -13.53 11.72
N LEU A 81 7.62 -13.97 10.48
CA LEU A 81 7.91 -13.05 9.38
C LEU A 81 6.72 -12.13 9.11
N ASN A 82 5.49 -12.63 9.17
CA ASN A 82 4.31 -11.79 8.99
C ASN A 82 4.08 -10.82 10.15
N LEU A 83 4.40 -11.21 11.39
CA LEU A 83 4.36 -10.32 12.55
C LEU A 83 5.41 -9.21 12.46
N SER A 84 6.64 -9.54 12.05
CA SER A 84 7.69 -8.56 11.74
C SER A 84 7.27 -7.60 10.61
N PHE A 85 6.52 -8.08 9.62
CA PHE A 85 6.03 -7.26 8.52
C PHE A 85 4.92 -6.29 8.95
N VAL A 86 3.88 -6.77 9.65
CA VAL A 86 2.73 -5.93 10.01
C VAL A 86 3.02 -4.89 11.09
N MET A 87 4.07 -5.09 11.89
CA MET A 87 4.42 -4.15 12.95
C MET A 87 4.87 -2.79 12.41
N TYR A 88 5.61 -2.80 11.29
CA TYR A 88 6.02 -1.58 10.60
C TYR A 88 4.88 -0.92 9.82
N GLN A 89 3.92 -1.73 9.31
CA GLN A 89 2.70 -1.21 8.69
C GLN A 89 1.71 -0.63 9.71
N ARG A 90 1.86 -0.97 11.01
CA ARG A 90 0.83 -0.80 12.04
C ARG A 90 -0.51 -1.38 11.61
N HIS A 91 -0.49 -2.64 11.16
CA HIS A 91 -1.68 -3.39 10.78
C HIS A 91 -1.90 -4.60 11.68
N TRP A 92 -3.16 -4.98 11.88
CA TRP A 92 -3.51 -6.27 12.46
C TRP A 92 -3.20 -7.39 11.48
N LEU A 93 -2.42 -8.39 11.91
CA LEU A 93 -2.27 -9.63 11.17
C LEU A 93 -3.53 -10.47 11.32
N ILE A 94 -4.15 -10.83 10.20
CA ILE A 94 -5.36 -11.63 10.17
C ILE A 94 -5.02 -13.11 10.21
N ILE A 95 -5.43 -13.78 11.29
CA ILE A 95 -5.25 -15.22 11.49
C ILE A 95 -6.62 -15.87 11.70
N PRO A 96 -7.21 -16.49 10.67
CA PRO A 96 -8.47 -17.21 10.84
C PRO A 96 -8.38 -18.37 11.84
N MET A 97 -9.29 -18.39 12.81
CA MET A 97 -9.34 -19.41 13.87
C MET A 97 -10.36 -20.53 13.59
N HIS A 98 -10.54 -20.91 12.33
CA HIS A 98 -11.43 -22.00 11.89
C HIS A 98 -10.80 -22.79 10.75
N SER A 99 -11.09 -24.08 10.68
CA SER A 99 -10.45 -25.03 9.75
C SER A 99 -10.72 -24.75 8.28
N ASN A 100 -11.96 -24.34 7.93
CA ASN A 100 -12.40 -24.19 6.53
C ASN A 100 -11.51 -23.24 5.74
N TYR A 101 -11.02 -22.17 6.38
CA TYR A 101 -10.10 -21.23 5.75
C TYR A 101 -8.85 -21.93 5.18
N TYR A 102 -8.30 -22.89 5.92
CA TYR A 102 -7.05 -23.57 5.56
C TYR A 102 -7.25 -24.70 4.54
N SER A 103 -8.46 -25.28 4.46
CA SER A 103 -8.79 -26.31 3.48
C SER A 103 -9.24 -25.74 2.13
N GLU A 104 -9.94 -24.60 2.14
CA GLU A 104 -10.63 -24.08 0.95
C GLU A 104 -9.82 -23.01 0.21
N HIS A 105 -9.03 -22.19 0.92
CA HIS A 105 -8.38 -21.04 0.30
C HIS A 105 -6.99 -21.31 -0.26
N TYR A 106 -6.63 -20.56 -1.31
CA TYR A 106 -5.35 -20.64 -2.00
C TYR A 106 -4.14 -20.28 -1.12
N TYR A 107 -4.22 -19.18 -0.35
CA TYR A 107 -3.07 -18.66 0.40
C TYR A 107 -2.53 -19.61 1.48
N PRO A 108 -3.37 -20.22 2.35
CA PRO A 108 -2.88 -21.22 3.30
C PRO A 108 -2.17 -22.40 2.64
N LYS A 109 -2.69 -22.87 1.50
CA LYS A 109 -2.05 -23.94 0.70
C LYS A 109 -0.70 -23.49 0.16
N ARG A 110 -0.62 -22.29 -0.43
CA ARG A 110 0.63 -21.70 -0.95
C ARG A 110 1.69 -21.53 0.15
N LEU A 111 1.27 -21.17 1.37
CA LEU A 111 2.15 -21.03 2.53
C LEU A 111 2.51 -22.36 3.19
N GLY A 112 1.85 -23.46 2.80
CA GLY A 112 2.01 -24.77 3.42
C GLY A 112 1.57 -24.79 4.89
N ILE A 113 0.59 -23.97 5.28
CA ILE A 113 0.10 -23.88 6.66
C ILE A 113 -1.28 -24.52 6.82
N GLY A 114 -1.52 -25.06 8.00
CA GLY A 114 -2.77 -25.68 8.41
C GLY A 114 -3.32 -25.05 9.69
N TYR A 115 -4.58 -25.36 9.97
CA TYR A 115 -5.32 -24.76 11.07
C TYR A 115 -4.70 -25.02 12.45
N ARG A 116 -4.47 -26.30 12.81
CA ARG A 116 -4.05 -26.68 14.17
C ARG A 116 -2.72 -26.04 14.60
N PRO A 117 -1.63 -26.10 13.82
CA PRO A 117 -0.37 -25.49 14.25
C PRO A 117 -0.44 -23.95 14.23
N THR A 118 -1.16 -23.36 13.28
CA THR A 118 -1.36 -21.89 13.23
C THR A 118 -2.08 -21.38 14.47
N LYS A 119 -3.19 -22.03 14.85
CA LYS A 119 -3.94 -21.72 16.06
C LYS A 119 -3.07 -21.88 17.30
N TYR A 120 -2.38 -23.02 17.42
CA TYR A 120 -1.48 -23.31 18.54
C TYR A 120 -0.42 -22.21 18.73
N ILE A 121 0.22 -21.76 17.65
CA ILE A 121 1.23 -20.70 17.72
C ILE A 121 0.63 -19.37 18.15
N ALA A 122 -0.55 -18.99 17.61
CA ALA A 122 -1.20 -17.74 17.97
C ALA A 122 -1.60 -17.70 19.46
N GLU A 123 -2.13 -18.81 19.98
CA GLU A 123 -2.46 -18.98 21.41
C GLU A 123 -1.19 -18.97 22.27
N TRP A 124 -0.15 -19.71 21.88
CA TRP A 124 1.12 -19.74 22.61
C TRP A 124 1.77 -18.35 22.69
N LEU A 125 1.78 -17.60 21.59
CA LEU A 125 2.30 -16.23 21.55
C LEU A 125 1.51 -15.30 22.49
N GLN A 126 0.20 -15.46 22.55
CA GLN A 126 -0.66 -14.68 23.44
C GLN A 126 -0.41 -15.04 24.91
N GLU A 127 -0.34 -16.33 25.24
CA GLU A 127 -0.07 -16.83 26.60
C GLU A 127 1.27 -16.34 27.16
N HIS A 128 2.25 -16.11 26.28
CA HIS A 128 3.60 -15.64 26.65
C HIS A 128 3.81 -14.13 26.44
N ASP A 129 2.72 -13.36 26.24
CA ASP A 129 2.73 -11.90 26.11
C ASP A 129 3.57 -11.37 24.92
N TYR A 130 3.71 -12.15 23.86
CA TYR A 130 4.38 -11.73 22.63
C TYR A 130 3.42 -11.02 21.66
N VAL A 131 2.10 -11.26 21.78
CA VAL A 131 1.11 -10.64 20.91
C VAL A 131 -0.15 -10.24 21.67
N VAL A 132 -0.79 -9.18 21.20
CA VAL A 132 -2.20 -8.91 21.49
C VAL A 132 -3.03 -9.67 20.46
N LEU A 133 -3.98 -10.49 20.93
CA LEU A 133 -4.92 -11.22 20.10
C LEU A 133 -6.34 -10.74 20.36
N LEU A 134 -6.98 -10.19 19.33
CA LEU A 134 -8.40 -9.88 19.36
C LEU A 134 -9.18 -11.02 18.69
N PRO A 135 -10.16 -11.63 19.39
CA PRO A 135 -10.94 -12.73 18.83
C PRO A 135 -11.86 -12.22 17.72
N GLY A 136 -12.14 -13.07 16.73
CA GLY A 136 -13.05 -12.73 15.63
C GLY A 136 -14.45 -12.33 16.12
N ARG A 137 -15.11 -11.43 15.40
CA ARG A 137 -16.45 -10.93 15.72
C ARG A 137 -17.40 -11.21 14.55
N LYS A 138 -18.59 -11.74 14.83
CA LYS A 138 -19.64 -12.01 13.84
C LYS A 138 -20.65 -10.86 13.79
N TYR A 139 -20.21 -9.67 13.36
CA TYR A 139 -21.16 -8.60 13.06
C TYR A 139 -21.89 -8.87 11.74
N LYS A 140 -23.15 -8.45 11.64
CA LYS A 140 -24.04 -8.71 10.50
C LYS A 140 -23.45 -8.21 9.17
N ASP A 141 -22.81 -7.05 9.19
CA ASP A 141 -22.33 -6.37 7.97
C ASP A 141 -20.81 -6.40 7.84
N GLN A 142 -20.08 -6.72 8.92
CA GLN A 142 -18.62 -6.61 8.99
C GLN A 142 -17.99 -7.69 9.89
N PRO A 143 -18.00 -8.97 9.50
CA PRO A 143 -17.39 -10.03 10.28
C PRO A 143 -15.86 -9.89 10.32
N ALA A 144 -15.30 -9.63 11.50
CA ALA A 144 -13.86 -9.61 11.71
C ALA A 144 -13.34 -11.03 11.99
N LYS A 145 -12.27 -11.44 11.32
CA LYS A 145 -11.49 -12.63 11.69
C LYS A 145 -10.65 -12.33 12.94
N ALA A 146 -9.87 -13.28 13.47
CA ALA A 146 -9.00 -12.94 14.61
C ALA A 146 -7.86 -12.03 14.12
N ARG A 147 -7.54 -11.03 14.93
CA ARG A 147 -6.52 -10.00 14.66
C ARG A 147 -5.39 -10.19 15.66
N VAL A 148 -4.15 -10.23 15.19
CA VAL A 148 -2.96 -10.42 16.03
C VAL A 148 -1.98 -9.29 15.75
N PHE A 149 -1.41 -8.69 16.80
CA PHE A 149 -0.39 -7.65 16.68
C PHE A 149 0.73 -7.88 17.70
N PRO A 150 2.02 -7.71 17.34
CA PRO A 150 3.12 -7.93 18.27
C PRO A 150 3.10 -6.92 19.41
N THR A 151 3.41 -7.38 20.62
CA THR A 151 3.72 -6.50 21.76
C THR A 151 5.13 -5.93 21.62
N PRO A 152 5.51 -4.89 22.38
CA PRO A 152 6.89 -4.38 22.38
C PRO A 152 7.93 -5.48 22.62
N LYS A 153 7.61 -6.44 23.49
CA LYS A 153 8.44 -7.62 23.77
C LYS A 153 8.78 -8.42 22.51
N LEU A 154 7.81 -8.65 21.63
CA LEU A 154 8.09 -9.34 20.36
C LEU A 154 8.75 -8.42 19.33
N MET A 155 8.38 -7.14 19.31
CA MET A 155 8.99 -6.16 18.39
C MET A 155 10.51 -6.04 18.62
N GLU A 156 10.97 -6.06 19.88
CA GLU A 156 12.40 -6.04 20.25
C GLU A 156 13.19 -7.22 19.66
N LEU A 157 12.54 -8.36 19.44
CA LEU A 157 13.16 -9.54 18.84
C LEU A 157 13.15 -9.51 17.31
N LEU A 158 12.18 -8.80 16.70
CA LEU A 158 11.89 -8.91 15.27
C LEU A 158 12.25 -7.69 14.42
N TRP A 159 12.57 -6.54 15.02
CA TRP A 159 12.75 -5.27 14.31
C TRP A 159 13.83 -5.29 13.24
N SER A 160 14.93 -5.99 13.46
CA SER A 160 16.05 -6.01 12.51
C SER A 160 15.69 -6.68 11.18
N TYR A 161 14.73 -7.63 11.17
CA TYR A 161 14.41 -8.41 9.99
C TYR A 161 13.54 -7.68 8.97
N PHE A 162 12.80 -6.65 9.39
CA PHE A 162 11.81 -5.98 8.55
C PHE A 162 12.37 -5.45 7.23
N LEU A 163 13.59 -4.89 7.26
CA LEU A 163 14.23 -4.32 6.07
C LEU A 163 14.70 -5.38 5.07
N GLU A 164 14.79 -6.63 5.51
CA GLU A 164 15.25 -7.76 4.71
C GLU A 164 14.13 -8.73 4.34
N ILE A 165 12.91 -8.48 4.82
CA ILE A 165 11.74 -9.26 4.45
C ILE A 165 11.31 -8.87 3.04
N GLU A 166 11.26 -9.89 2.18
CA GLU A 166 10.83 -9.76 0.80
C GLU A 166 9.66 -10.71 0.51
N GLN A 167 8.79 -10.33 -0.41
CA GLN A 167 7.86 -11.22 -1.09
C GLN A 167 8.50 -11.70 -2.40
N PRO A 168 8.21 -12.93 -2.85
CA PRO A 168 8.52 -13.37 -4.20
C PRO A 168 7.97 -12.39 -5.24
N ILE A 169 8.85 -11.90 -6.11
CA ILE A 169 8.49 -11.11 -7.29
C ILE A 169 8.16 -12.10 -8.41
N GLU A 170 6.91 -12.56 -8.40
CA GLU A 170 6.37 -13.51 -9.36
C GLU A 170 4.91 -13.16 -9.69
N ALA A 171 4.44 -13.61 -10.85
CA ALA A 171 3.07 -13.40 -11.30
C ALA A 171 2.03 -13.91 -10.29
N PRO A 172 0.79 -13.37 -10.29
CA PRO A 172 0.26 -12.38 -11.22
C PRO A 172 0.66 -10.93 -10.88
N TYR A 173 1.02 -10.16 -11.91
CA TYR A 173 1.23 -8.71 -11.83
C TYR A 173 -0.01 -7.91 -12.24
N LEU A 174 -0.97 -8.54 -12.89
CA LEU A 174 -2.25 -7.96 -13.26
C LEU A 174 -3.36 -8.65 -12.47
N ILE A 175 -4.14 -7.90 -11.72
CA ILE A 175 -5.19 -8.41 -10.83
C ILE A 175 -6.48 -7.66 -11.09
N ILE A 176 -7.58 -8.39 -11.07
CA ILE A 176 -8.93 -7.84 -10.97
C ILE A 176 -9.57 -8.37 -9.68
N ASN A 177 -10.12 -7.49 -8.86
CA ASN A 177 -10.60 -7.86 -7.52
C ASN A 177 -11.96 -8.56 -7.57
N GLU A 178 -12.97 -7.92 -8.16
CA GLU A 178 -14.35 -8.38 -8.20
C GLU A 178 -14.88 -8.29 -9.64
N PRO A 179 -14.37 -9.13 -10.57
CA PRO A 179 -14.66 -9.00 -11.99
C PRO A 179 -16.15 -9.16 -12.29
N GLU A 180 -16.65 -8.35 -13.24
CA GLU A 180 -18.03 -8.44 -13.73
C GLU A 180 -18.08 -8.94 -15.19
N GLY A 181 -18.90 -9.97 -15.43
CA GLY A 181 -19.16 -10.49 -16.78
C GLY A 181 -17.87 -10.89 -17.51
N LYS A 182 -17.64 -10.31 -18.70
CA LYS A 182 -16.48 -10.65 -19.54
C LYS A 182 -15.12 -10.27 -18.94
N TRP A 183 -15.08 -9.45 -17.89
CA TRP A 183 -13.85 -8.96 -17.28
C TRP A 183 -13.12 -10.01 -16.43
N GLU A 184 -13.75 -11.15 -16.13
CA GLU A 184 -13.10 -12.31 -15.50
C GLU A 184 -11.84 -12.75 -16.26
N SER A 185 -11.85 -12.60 -17.58
CA SER A 185 -10.75 -12.97 -18.48
C SER A 185 -9.50 -12.08 -18.39
N ILE A 186 -9.53 -10.95 -17.65
CA ILE A 186 -8.35 -10.07 -17.48
C ILE A 186 -7.18 -10.84 -16.84
N ALA A 187 -7.46 -11.75 -15.91
CA ALA A 187 -6.41 -12.57 -15.28
C ALA A 187 -5.72 -13.48 -16.32
N ASP A 188 -6.46 -13.90 -17.34
CA ASP A 188 -6.07 -14.91 -18.33
C ASP A 188 -5.69 -14.30 -19.70
N LEU A 189 -5.37 -12.99 -19.74
CA LEU A 189 -4.88 -12.37 -20.98
C LEU A 189 -3.68 -13.15 -21.57
N PRO A 190 -3.52 -13.17 -22.90
CA PRO A 190 -2.37 -13.79 -23.55
C PRO A 190 -1.03 -13.31 -22.95
N ALA A 191 -0.02 -14.18 -22.93
CA ALA A 191 1.28 -13.86 -22.33
C ALA A 191 2.01 -12.72 -23.07
N ASP A 192 1.73 -12.55 -24.37
CA ASP A 192 2.24 -11.49 -25.25
C ASP A 192 1.39 -10.20 -25.21
N HIS A 193 0.34 -10.15 -24.38
CA HIS A 193 -0.44 -8.93 -24.20
C HIS A 193 0.46 -7.79 -23.66
N PRO A 194 0.43 -6.58 -24.26
CA PRO A 194 1.32 -5.48 -23.89
C PRO A 194 1.35 -5.19 -22.39
N GLU A 195 0.18 -5.12 -21.74
CA GLU A 195 0.06 -4.90 -20.29
C GLU A 195 0.84 -5.96 -19.46
N LYS A 196 0.78 -7.24 -19.86
CA LYS A 196 1.51 -8.32 -19.15
C LYS A 196 3.02 -8.20 -19.37
N LEU A 197 3.44 -7.88 -20.60
CA LEU A 197 4.85 -7.69 -20.94
C LEU A 197 5.47 -6.48 -20.23
N GLU A 198 4.74 -5.37 -20.17
CA GLU A 198 5.15 -4.14 -19.49
C GLU A 198 5.31 -4.35 -17.99
N LEU A 199 4.31 -4.97 -17.34
CA LEU A 199 4.38 -5.28 -15.92
C LEU A 199 5.47 -6.31 -15.60
N ALA A 200 5.69 -7.30 -16.47
CA ALA A 200 6.81 -8.22 -16.34
C ALA A 200 8.14 -7.48 -16.44
N LYS A 201 8.29 -6.59 -17.44
CA LYS A 201 9.51 -5.79 -17.64
C LYS A 201 9.85 -4.94 -16.40
N ILE A 202 8.86 -4.27 -15.82
CA ILE A 202 9.03 -3.52 -14.56
C ILE A 202 9.52 -4.45 -13.44
N ASN A 203 8.83 -5.56 -13.21
CA ASN A 203 9.14 -6.47 -12.11
C ASN A 203 10.50 -7.16 -12.29
N GLU A 204 10.88 -7.56 -13.51
CA GLU A 204 12.21 -8.12 -13.79
C GLU A 204 13.32 -7.11 -13.53
N PHE A 205 13.14 -5.85 -13.97
CA PHE A 205 14.08 -4.78 -13.68
C PHE A 205 14.27 -4.59 -12.17
N LEU A 206 13.19 -4.62 -11.38
CA LEU A 206 13.23 -4.41 -9.94
C LEU A 206 13.86 -5.57 -9.14
N LYS A 207 13.89 -6.80 -9.66
CA LYS A 207 14.40 -7.99 -8.91
C LYS A 207 15.79 -7.82 -8.27
N PRO A 208 16.84 -7.34 -8.98
CA PRO A 208 18.17 -7.18 -8.40
C PRO A 208 18.26 -6.09 -7.31
N HIS A 209 17.38 -5.09 -7.34
CA HIS A 209 17.41 -3.94 -6.43
C HIS A 209 16.90 -4.26 -5.03
N GLN A 210 17.18 -3.40 -4.06
CA GLN A 210 16.86 -3.55 -2.64
C GLN A 210 16.03 -2.37 -2.14
N TRP A 211 14.94 -2.65 -1.41
CA TRP A 211 14.12 -1.65 -0.72
C TRP A 211 13.31 -2.31 0.40
N ALA A 212 12.78 -1.51 1.33
CA ALA A 212 11.95 -2.01 2.43
C ALA A 212 10.62 -2.60 1.92
N CYS A 213 10.09 -3.64 2.59
CA CYS A 213 8.84 -4.29 2.17
C CYS A 213 8.85 -4.76 0.70
N LYS A 214 10.00 -5.26 0.22
CA LYS A 214 10.16 -5.67 -1.17
C LYS A 214 9.10 -6.68 -1.60
N GLY A 215 8.57 -6.49 -2.80
CA GLY A 215 7.55 -7.35 -3.37
C GLY A 215 7.16 -6.90 -4.78
N PRO A 216 6.26 -7.65 -5.43
CA PRO A 216 5.88 -7.37 -6.81
C PRO A 216 5.13 -6.03 -6.91
N VAL A 217 5.34 -5.35 -8.03
CA VAL A 217 4.48 -4.26 -8.48
C VAL A 217 3.32 -4.89 -9.24
N GLN A 218 2.10 -4.59 -8.79
CA GLN A 218 0.87 -5.16 -9.32
C GLN A 218 -0.10 -4.07 -9.75
N LEU A 219 -0.59 -4.15 -10.99
CA LEU A 219 -1.72 -3.36 -11.46
C LEU A 219 -3.02 -4.00 -10.99
N LYS A 220 -3.87 -3.24 -10.29
CA LYS A 220 -5.12 -3.76 -9.72
C LYS A 220 -6.34 -3.00 -10.20
N TYR A 221 -7.19 -3.69 -10.96
CA TYR A 221 -8.52 -3.23 -11.34
C TYR A 221 -9.58 -3.67 -10.31
N ASN A 222 -10.70 -2.95 -10.27
CA ASN A 222 -11.84 -3.28 -9.41
C ASN A 222 -12.75 -4.29 -10.11
N SER A 223 -13.83 -3.82 -10.76
CA SER A 223 -14.80 -4.66 -11.46
C SER A 223 -14.56 -4.78 -12.96
N ASN A 224 -13.83 -3.81 -13.53
CA ASN A 224 -13.48 -3.74 -14.95
C ASN A 224 -12.19 -2.93 -15.17
N ALA A 225 -11.65 -2.93 -16.40
CA ALA A 225 -10.39 -2.26 -16.74
C ALA A 225 -10.42 -0.72 -16.66
N PHE A 226 -11.60 -0.11 -16.48
CA PHE A 226 -11.76 1.35 -16.37
C PHE A 226 -11.90 1.83 -14.93
N GLN A 227 -12.05 0.90 -13.97
CA GLN A 227 -12.30 1.23 -12.57
C GLN A 227 -11.13 0.79 -11.68
N GLY A 228 -10.60 1.75 -10.91
CA GLY A 228 -9.35 1.54 -10.21
C GLY A 228 -8.21 1.50 -11.23
N GLY A 229 -7.30 0.54 -11.12
CA GLY A 229 -6.17 0.42 -12.05
C GLY A 229 -4.93 1.15 -11.58
N ARG A 230 -4.74 1.32 -10.26
CA ARG A 230 -3.47 1.79 -9.69
C ARG A 230 -2.44 0.66 -9.62
N LEU A 231 -1.17 1.06 -9.59
CA LEU A 231 -0.05 0.17 -9.26
C LEU A 231 0.11 0.06 -7.75
N TYR A 232 0.32 -1.17 -7.28
CA TYR A 232 0.50 -1.50 -5.88
C TYR A 232 1.80 -2.27 -5.67
N THR A 233 2.58 -1.84 -4.69
CA THR A 233 3.69 -2.62 -4.11
C THR A 233 3.58 -2.56 -2.59
N PRO A 234 4.05 -3.59 -1.84
CA PRO A 234 3.90 -3.58 -0.39
C PRO A 234 4.60 -2.40 0.29
N PHE A 235 5.62 -1.81 -0.33
CA PHE A 235 6.27 -0.56 0.11
C PHE A 235 5.27 0.57 0.43
N GLN A 236 4.20 0.73 -0.36
CA GLN A 236 3.21 1.81 -0.20
C GLN A 236 2.48 1.79 1.14
N SER A 237 2.40 0.61 1.77
CA SER A 237 1.69 0.42 3.04
C SER A 237 2.50 0.87 4.25
N LEU A 238 3.76 1.29 4.06
CA LEU A 238 4.54 1.87 5.14
C LEU A 238 3.94 3.21 5.56
N PRO A 239 3.77 3.45 6.87
CA PRO A 239 3.34 4.74 7.40
C PRO A 239 4.27 5.85 6.94
N ASP A 240 3.68 6.98 6.59
CA ASP A 240 4.43 8.22 6.37
C ASP A 240 3.76 9.40 7.09
N ARG A 241 2.44 9.57 6.88
CA ARG A 241 1.65 10.67 7.46
C ARG A 241 1.72 10.78 8.98
N ARG A 242 1.64 9.65 9.71
CA ARG A 242 1.68 9.64 11.19
C ARG A 242 3.09 9.59 11.73
N MET A 243 3.98 9.01 10.94
CA MET A 243 5.28 8.54 11.39
C MET A 243 6.03 8.30 10.08
N ARG A 244 6.93 9.24 9.74
CA ARG A 244 7.68 9.41 8.48
C ARG A 244 8.58 8.22 8.14
N LEU A 245 8.08 7.00 8.29
CA LEU A 245 8.86 5.78 8.24
C LEU A 245 9.21 5.46 6.80
N ARG A 246 8.23 5.55 5.88
CA ARG A 246 8.41 5.21 4.47
C ARG A 246 9.47 6.07 3.79
N ILE A 247 9.36 7.40 3.89
CA ILE A 247 10.33 8.32 3.28
C ILE A 247 11.74 8.15 3.87
N ASN A 248 11.85 7.71 5.13
CA ASN A 248 13.12 7.44 5.79
C ASN A 248 13.71 6.06 5.46
N THR A 249 13.16 5.32 4.51
CA THR A 249 13.77 4.07 4.01
C THR A 249 14.72 4.33 2.85
N LEU A 250 15.36 3.27 2.34
CA LEU A 250 16.39 3.35 1.31
C LEU A 250 16.00 2.54 0.07
N ILE A 251 16.45 3.00 -1.09
CA ILE A 251 16.53 2.22 -2.33
C ILE A 251 18.02 1.99 -2.63
N ASP A 252 18.44 0.73 -2.71
CA ASP A 252 19.83 0.30 -2.91
C ASP A 252 20.86 0.89 -1.92
N GLY A 253 20.39 1.38 -0.76
CA GLY A 253 21.24 2.01 0.26
C GLY A 253 21.23 3.54 0.19
N GLU A 254 20.61 4.13 -0.83
CA GLU A 254 20.47 5.57 -1.01
C GLU A 254 19.16 6.09 -0.42
N ASN A 255 19.19 7.32 0.10
CA ASN A 255 17.99 7.99 0.57
C ASN A 255 17.04 8.26 -0.59
N ILE A 256 15.75 8.23 -0.30
CA ILE A 256 14.70 8.41 -1.30
C ILE A 256 13.99 9.75 -1.15
N CYS A 257 13.35 10.19 -2.23
CA CYS A 257 12.30 11.20 -2.20
C CYS A 257 11.00 10.62 -2.77
N GLU A 258 9.85 11.17 -2.37
CA GLU A 258 8.55 10.89 -3.00
C GLU A 258 8.16 12.08 -3.88
N VAL A 259 8.02 11.85 -5.19
CA VAL A 259 7.50 12.84 -6.14
C VAL A 259 6.02 12.57 -6.35
N ASP A 260 5.17 13.52 -5.95
CA ASP A 260 3.71 13.39 -5.87
C ASP A 260 3.01 14.41 -6.78
N PHE A 261 1.90 14.01 -7.40
CA PHE A 261 1.05 14.94 -8.14
C PHE A 261 0.25 15.85 -7.20
N SER A 262 0.21 17.15 -7.50
CA SER A 262 -0.57 18.11 -6.74
C SER A 262 -1.99 18.25 -7.33
N ALA A 263 -3.00 18.00 -6.50
CA ALA A 263 -4.43 18.10 -6.86
C ALA A 263 -4.82 17.23 -8.07
N ASN A 264 -4.21 16.06 -8.20
CA ASN A 264 -4.21 15.28 -9.43
C ASN A 264 -5.61 14.94 -9.96
N HIS A 265 -6.50 14.41 -9.11
CA HIS A 265 -7.86 14.05 -9.52
C HIS A 265 -8.62 15.24 -10.11
N LEU A 266 -8.46 16.44 -9.53
CA LEU A 266 -9.10 17.65 -10.03
C LEU A 266 -8.50 18.05 -11.38
N ARG A 267 -7.17 18.03 -11.52
CA ARG A 267 -6.50 18.34 -12.79
C ARG A 267 -6.88 17.37 -13.90
N LEU A 268 -6.94 16.08 -13.60
CA LEU A 268 -7.37 15.06 -14.56
C LEU A 268 -8.81 15.32 -15.01
N ASN A 269 -9.72 15.70 -14.10
CA ASN A 269 -11.11 16.02 -14.45
C ASN A 269 -11.17 17.20 -15.43
N LEU A 270 -10.45 18.28 -15.11
CA LEU A 270 -10.47 19.51 -15.91
C LEU A 270 -9.79 19.35 -17.26
N ALA A 271 -8.72 18.57 -17.33
CA ALA A 271 -8.09 18.21 -18.60
C ALA A 271 -9.04 17.37 -19.46
N PHE A 272 -9.64 16.33 -18.89
CA PHE A 272 -10.56 15.45 -19.59
C PHE A 272 -11.83 16.20 -20.10
N ASN A 273 -12.43 17.04 -19.25
CA ASN A 273 -13.71 17.68 -19.54
C ASN A 273 -13.61 19.04 -20.23
N GLY A 274 -12.43 19.48 -20.68
CA GLY A 274 -12.34 20.75 -21.36
C GLY A 274 -10.95 21.31 -21.63
N GLY A 275 -9.88 20.58 -21.31
CA GLY A 275 -8.52 21.08 -21.52
C GLY A 275 -8.25 22.36 -20.74
N VAL A 276 -8.73 22.47 -19.50
CA VAL A 276 -8.53 23.66 -18.66
C VAL A 276 -7.44 23.43 -17.61
N ASP A 277 -6.48 24.35 -17.51
CA ASP A 277 -5.50 24.35 -16.41
C ASP A 277 -6.20 24.78 -15.11
N ALA A 278 -5.98 24.02 -14.04
CA ALA A 278 -6.48 24.33 -12.70
C ALA A 278 -5.73 25.50 -12.04
N GLY A 279 -4.64 25.99 -12.65
CA GLY A 279 -3.71 26.96 -12.05
C GLY A 279 -2.78 26.26 -11.05
N ASP A 280 -2.02 27.03 -10.27
CA ASP A 280 -1.01 26.44 -9.36
C ASP A 280 -1.62 25.80 -8.09
N ASP A 281 -2.59 26.48 -7.46
CA ASP A 281 -3.28 25.98 -6.28
C ASP A 281 -4.81 26.15 -6.38
N PRO A 282 -5.51 25.25 -7.10
CA PRO A 282 -6.95 25.37 -7.33
C PRO A 282 -7.78 25.39 -6.04
N TYR A 283 -7.30 24.78 -4.96
CA TYR A 283 -8.03 24.77 -3.69
C TYR A 283 -8.04 26.15 -3.03
N THR A 284 -6.94 26.91 -3.12
CA THR A 284 -6.89 28.28 -2.60
C THR A 284 -7.75 29.21 -3.46
N THR A 285 -7.71 29.06 -4.79
CA THR A 285 -8.56 29.83 -5.71
C THR A 285 -10.06 29.61 -5.43
N VAL A 286 -10.49 28.37 -5.29
CA VAL A 286 -11.89 28.04 -4.96
C VAL A 286 -12.26 28.49 -3.55
N GLY A 287 -11.36 28.34 -2.58
CA GLY A 287 -11.57 28.82 -1.22
C GLY A 287 -11.82 30.32 -1.17
N ALA A 288 -11.03 31.11 -1.90
CA ALA A 288 -11.20 32.57 -1.98
C ALA A 288 -12.57 32.95 -2.56
N GLU A 289 -13.00 32.33 -3.66
CA GLU A 289 -14.33 32.56 -4.26
C GLU A 289 -15.47 32.13 -3.33
N ALA A 290 -15.30 31.04 -2.58
CA ALA A 290 -16.30 30.56 -1.63
C ALA A 290 -16.33 31.35 -0.30
N GLY A 291 -15.36 32.25 -0.07
CA GLY A 291 -15.17 32.91 1.23
C GLY A 291 -14.74 31.95 2.35
N ILE A 292 -13.95 30.93 2.02
CA ILE A 292 -13.45 29.89 2.93
C ILE A 292 -11.93 29.85 2.88
N GLU A 293 -11.29 30.31 3.94
CA GLU A 293 -9.81 30.39 4.03
C GLU A 293 -9.13 29.03 4.20
N SER A 294 -9.84 28.04 4.76
CA SER A 294 -9.25 26.73 5.06
C SER A 294 -9.07 25.89 3.79
N ARG A 295 -7.88 25.97 3.20
CA ARG A 295 -7.46 25.12 2.06
C ARG A 295 -7.68 23.62 2.32
N GLN A 296 -7.45 23.15 3.54
CA GLN A 296 -7.66 21.74 3.89
C GLN A 296 -9.14 21.34 3.85
N LEU A 297 -10.03 22.24 4.27
CA LEU A 297 -11.48 22.02 4.16
C LEU A 297 -11.90 21.97 2.69
N VAL A 298 -11.41 22.88 1.85
CA VAL A 298 -11.65 22.88 0.40
C VAL A 298 -11.15 21.59 -0.25
N LYS A 299 -9.90 21.18 0.04
CA LYS A 299 -9.34 19.91 -0.46
C LYS A 299 -10.21 18.73 -0.04
N LYS A 300 -10.69 18.71 1.20
CA LYS A 300 -11.56 17.64 1.70
C LYS A 300 -12.90 17.59 0.96
N PHE A 301 -13.52 18.74 0.68
CA PHE A 301 -14.71 18.82 -0.17
C PHE A 301 -14.45 18.19 -1.54
N PHE A 302 -13.35 18.55 -2.22
CA PHE A 302 -13.01 18.01 -3.53
C PHE A 302 -12.80 16.49 -3.51
N THR A 303 -12.10 15.96 -2.51
CA THR A 303 -11.92 14.51 -2.34
C THR A 303 -13.26 13.79 -2.24
N ILE A 304 -14.20 14.33 -1.46
CA ILE A 304 -15.52 13.73 -1.26
C ILE A 304 -16.38 13.90 -2.51
N ALA A 305 -16.41 15.10 -3.09
CA ALA A 305 -17.25 15.43 -4.24
C ALA A 305 -16.85 14.67 -5.51
N MET A 306 -15.56 14.50 -5.78
CA MET A 306 -15.09 13.67 -6.91
C MET A 306 -15.25 12.17 -6.67
N GLY A 307 -15.23 11.72 -5.40
CA GLY A 307 -15.39 10.32 -5.06
C GLY A 307 -16.85 9.86 -4.92
N GLY A 308 -17.79 10.79 -4.71
CA GLY A 308 -19.21 10.49 -4.53
C GLY A 308 -19.91 10.16 -5.85
N ASP A 309 -20.93 9.29 -5.78
CA ASP A 309 -21.79 8.88 -6.89
C ASP A 309 -23.03 9.77 -7.08
N ASN A 310 -23.35 10.58 -6.07
CA ASN A 310 -24.43 11.55 -6.11
C ASN A 310 -24.24 12.66 -5.05
N GLU A 311 -24.91 13.79 -5.28
CA GLU A 311 -24.75 15.00 -4.46
C GLU A 311 -25.23 14.81 -3.02
N VAL A 312 -26.34 14.08 -2.81
CA VAL A 312 -26.92 13.86 -1.47
C VAL A 312 -25.98 13.01 -0.60
N GLY A 313 -25.41 11.95 -1.17
CA GLY A 313 -24.41 11.12 -0.52
C GLY A 313 -23.16 11.92 -0.16
N ALA A 314 -22.66 12.72 -1.11
CA ALA A 314 -21.50 13.58 -0.90
C ALA A 314 -21.74 14.64 0.17
N LEU A 315 -22.92 15.26 0.21
CA LEU A 315 -23.31 16.20 1.27
C LEU A 315 -23.26 15.54 2.66
N HIS A 316 -23.83 14.34 2.81
CA HIS A 316 -23.79 13.61 4.07
C HIS A 316 -22.37 13.24 4.48
N ALA A 317 -21.51 12.85 3.53
CA ALA A 317 -20.10 12.55 3.80
C ALA A 317 -19.32 13.82 4.21
N CYS A 318 -19.53 14.93 3.52
CA CYS A 318 -18.98 16.24 3.87
C CYS A 318 -19.39 16.67 5.29
N PHE A 319 -20.66 16.47 5.66
CA PHE A 319 -21.14 16.80 7.00
C PHE A 319 -20.43 16.00 8.11
N LYS A 320 -20.25 14.68 7.92
CA LYS A 320 -19.49 13.83 8.87
C LYS A 320 -18.04 14.28 9.03
N GLU A 321 -17.52 14.96 8.03
CA GLU A 321 -16.14 15.44 7.96
C GLU A 321 -15.96 16.92 8.38
N GLY A 322 -17.02 17.53 8.92
CA GLY A 322 -17.03 18.90 9.46
C GLY A 322 -17.35 20.00 8.45
N ILE A 323 -17.84 19.66 7.25
CA ILE A 323 -18.25 20.63 6.23
C ILE A 323 -19.76 20.86 6.36
N SER A 324 -20.16 22.05 6.78
CA SER A 324 -21.59 22.41 6.91
C SER A 324 -22.30 22.38 5.55
N LYS A 325 -23.63 22.25 5.57
CA LYS A 325 -24.45 22.34 4.34
C LYS A 325 -24.24 23.66 3.59
N GLU A 326 -24.10 24.76 4.33
CA GLU A 326 -23.82 26.07 3.75
C GLU A 326 -22.45 26.10 3.04
N ASN A 327 -21.39 25.61 3.70
CA ASN A 327 -20.06 25.56 3.11
C ASN A 327 -20.01 24.61 1.91
N PHE A 328 -20.74 23.49 1.95
CA PHE A 328 -20.90 22.59 0.81
C PHE A 328 -21.46 23.32 -0.40
N GLN A 329 -22.54 24.08 -0.22
CA GLN A 329 -23.18 24.84 -1.31
C GLN A 329 -22.24 25.92 -1.85
N LYS A 330 -21.63 26.72 -0.97
CA LYS A 330 -20.64 27.74 -1.35
C LYS A 330 -19.48 27.16 -2.16
N LEU A 331 -18.93 26.03 -1.72
CA LEU A 331 -17.83 25.36 -2.43
C LEU A 331 -18.26 24.79 -3.77
N LYS A 332 -19.45 24.18 -3.86
CA LYS A 332 -20.00 23.69 -5.12
C LYS A 332 -20.17 24.84 -6.12
N ASP A 333 -20.82 25.92 -5.70
CA ASP A 333 -21.11 27.07 -6.56
C ASP A 333 -19.81 27.77 -7.00
N ALA A 334 -18.87 28.00 -6.08
CA ALA A 334 -17.56 28.54 -6.39
C ALA A 334 -16.78 27.65 -7.38
N SER A 335 -16.79 26.33 -7.17
CA SER A 335 -16.11 25.37 -8.03
C SER A 335 -16.66 25.41 -9.46
N LEU A 336 -17.99 25.40 -9.63
CA LEU A 336 -18.64 25.44 -10.94
C LEU A 336 -18.55 26.82 -11.59
N LYS A 337 -18.45 27.90 -10.81
CA LYS A 337 -18.19 29.24 -11.33
C LYS A 337 -16.78 29.36 -11.91
N ILE A 338 -15.77 28.86 -11.18
CA ILE A 338 -14.36 28.90 -11.62
C ILE A 338 -14.12 27.88 -12.73
N PHE A 339 -14.71 26.68 -12.62
CA PHE A 339 -14.54 25.58 -13.56
C PHE A 339 -15.89 25.09 -14.09
N PRO A 340 -16.49 25.76 -15.09
CA PRO A 340 -17.83 25.46 -15.57
C PRO A 340 -18.07 24.04 -16.12
N LYS A 341 -17.00 23.36 -16.54
CA LYS A 341 -17.05 21.98 -17.06
C LYS A 341 -16.61 20.92 -16.05
N LEU A 342 -16.34 21.32 -14.80
CA LEU A 342 -15.97 20.38 -13.75
C LEU A 342 -17.14 19.46 -13.44
N GLU A 343 -16.89 18.16 -13.48
CA GLU A 343 -17.86 17.17 -13.06
C GLU A 343 -17.64 16.78 -11.60
N LEU A 344 -18.70 16.84 -10.81
CA LEU A 344 -18.72 16.40 -9.41
C LEU A 344 -19.84 15.38 -9.23
N PHE A 345 -19.70 14.53 -8.22
CA PHE A 345 -20.72 13.59 -7.79
C PHE A 345 -21.08 12.50 -8.82
N ASN A 346 -20.10 12.05 -9.60
CA ASN A 346 -20.26 11.04 -10.65
C ASN A 346 -19.25 9.88 -10.53
N CYS A 347 -18.67 9.66 -9.35
CA CYS A 347 -17.59 8.70 -9.10
C CYS A 347 -16.30 8.93 -9.92
N TRP A 348 -16.02 10.17 -10.35
CA TRP A 348 -14.80 10.52 -11.08
C TRP A 348 -13.53 9.92 -10.46
N GLY A 349 -13.42 9.91 -9.14
CA GLY A 349 -12.23 9.41 -8.43
C GLY A 349 -11.83 7.98 -8.81
N ILE A 350 -12.77 7.10 -9.15
CA ILE A 350 -12.47 5.72 -9.56
C ILE A 350 -11.88 5.66 -10.99
N TYR A 351 -12.30 6.57 -11.87
CA TYR A 351 -11.76 6.71 -13.22
C TYR A 351 -10.41 7.44 -13.21
N ALA A 352 -10.25 8.46 -12.36
CA ALA A 352 -8.98 9.16 -12.17
C ALA A 352 -7.86 8.21 -11.70
N GLN A 353 -8.19 7.23 -10.86
CA GLN A 353 -7.27 6.16 -10.45
C GLN A 353 -6.71 5.35 -11.62
N ASN A 354 -7.47 5.23 -12.70
CA ASN A 354 -7.05 4.51 -13.90
C ASN A 354 -5.98 5.28 -14.64
N PHE A 355 -6.24 6.57 -14.88
CA PHE A 355 -5.26 7.48 -15.47
C PHE A 355 -3.98 7.52 -14.65
N GLU A 356 -4.08 7.65 -13.33
CA GLU A 356 -2.93 7.60 -12.42
C GLU A 356 -2.08 6.35 -12.63
N GLY A 357 -2.70 5.17 -12.63
CA GLY A 357 -1.94 3.94 -12.79
C GLY A 357 -1.31 3.79 -14.18
N GLN A 358 -1.98 4.24 -15.24
CA GLN A 358 -1.39 4.24 -16.59
C GLN A 358 -0.21 5.21 -16.69
N ILE A 359 -0.36 6.43 -16.17
CA ILE A 359 0.71 7.44 -16.12
C ILE A 359 1.90 6.89 -15.34
N LEU A 360 1.69 6.40 -14.11
CA LEU A 360 2.78 5.88 -13.29
C LEU A 360 3.41 4.62 -13.89
N LYS A 361 2.65 3.75 -14.55
CA LYS A 361 3.22 2.61 -15.29
C LYS A 361 4.17 3.09 -16.38
N ASN A 362 3.77 4.10 -17.15
CA ASN A 362 4.62 4.66 -18.20
C ASN A 362 5.88 5.32 -17.62
N VAL A 363 5.75 6.10 -16.55
CA VAL A 363 6.91 6.67 -15.82
C VAL A 363 7.87 5.58 -15.36
N MET A 364 7.34 4.49 -14.78
CA MET A 364 8.17 3.36 -14.36
C MET A 364 8.84 2.64 -15.55
N LEU A 365 8.17 2.51 -16.69
CA LEU A 365 8.75 1.94 -17.91
C LEU A 365 9.89 2.80 -18.48
N GLU A 366 9.77 4.12 -18.41
CA GLU A 366 10.88 5.03 -18.75
C GLU A 366 11.99 4.93 -17.71
N GLY A 367 11.67 4.79 -16.42
CA GLY A 367 12.64 4.48 -15.36
C GLY A 367 13.45 3.22 -15.66
N VAL A 368 12.80 2.14 -16.11
CA VAL A 368 13.49 0.92 -16.56
C VAL A 368 14.49 1.21 -17.69
N LYS A 369 14.16 2.09 -18.64
CA LYS A 369 15.07 2.45 -19.75
C LYS A 369 16.22 3.34 -19.29
N ALA A 370 15.96 4.24 -18.34
CA ALA A 370 16.95 5.14 -17.76
C ALA A 370 17.85 4.46 -16.71
N GLY A 371 17.49 3.26 -16.24
CA GLY A 371 18.17 2.60 -15.13
C GLY A 371 17.78 3.17 -13.76
N VAL A 372 16.67 3.89 -13.67
CA VAL A 372 16.18 4.53 -12.44
C VAL A 372 15.15 3.65 -11.76
N VAL A 373 15.43 3.29 -10.51
CA VAL A 373 14.49 2.53 -9.67
C VAL A 373 13.34 3.43 -9.22
N CYS A 374 12.13 3.09 -9.66
CA CYS A 374 10.89 3.76 -9.27
C CYS A 374 10.00 2.79 -8.51
N LEU A 375 9.44 3.22 -7.38
CA LEU A 375 8.41 2.47 -6.66
C LEU A 375 7.11 3.29 -6.65
N PRO A 376 5.96 2.73 -7.10
CA PRO A 376 4.71 3.49 -7.10
C PRO A 376 4.23 3.67 -5.67
N VAL A 377 3.62 4.83 -5.35
CA VAL A 377 2.99 5.19 -4.07
C VAL A 377 1.71 5.97 -4.34
N HIS A 378 0.57 5.29 -4.44
CA HIS A 378 -0.70 5.93 -4.84
C HIS A 378 -0.58 6.68 -6.19
N ASP A 379 -0.58 8.01 -6.17
CA ASP A 379 -0.37 8.94 -7.28
C ASP A 379 1.05 9.55 -7.33
N ALA A 380 1.96 9.03 -6.51
CA ALA A 380 3.37 9.41 -6.43
C ALA A 380 4.31 8.27 -6.86
N ILE A 381 5.60 8.60 -7.03
CA ILE A 381 6.69 7.62 -7.09
C ILE A 381 7.76 7.92 -6.04
N ALA A 382 8.32 6.86 -5.46
CA ALA A 382 9.54 6.93 -4.68
C ALA A 382 10.75 6.59 -5.57
N VAL A 383 11.77 7.45 -5.55
CA VAL A 383 13.03 7.32 -6.28
C VAL A 383 14.20 7.73 -5.39
N PRO A 384 15.46 7.34 -5.67
CA PRO A 384 16.63 7.96 -5.03
C PRO A 384 16.61 9.49 -5.17
N ILE A 385 17.05 10.23 -4.14
CA ILE A 385 16.99 11.70 -4.12
C ILE A 385 17.68 12.34 -5.34
N GLU A 386 18.80 11.75 -5.78
CA GLU A 386 19.56 12.23 -6.94
C GLU A 386 18.75 12.20 -8.25
N GLU A 387 17.74 11.34 -8.32
CA GLU A 387 16.86 11.15 -9.47
C GLU A 387 15.57 12.00 -9.39
N SER A 388 15.43 12.85 -8.36
CA SER A 388 14.25 13.68 -8.15
C SER A 388 13.92 14.59 -9.34
N GLY A 389 14.93 15.17 -9.99
CA GLY A 389 14.75 16.02 -11.17
C GLY A 389 14.17 15.23 -12.35
N TRP A 390 14.77 14.08 -12.67
CA TRP A 390 14.29 13.18 -13.70
C TRP A 390 12.84 12.74 -13.42
N ALA A 391 12.55 12.34 -12.18
CA ALA A 391 11.22 11.90 -11.77
C ALA A 391 10.16 13.01 -11.93
N CYS A 392 10.48 14.25 -11.55
CA CYS A 392 9.58 15.38 -11.72
C CYS A 392 9.25 15.66 -13.19
N ASP A 393 10.26 15.61 -14.06
CA ASP A 393 10.10 15.88 -15.48
C ASP A 393 9.34 14.76 -16.18
N GLU A 394 9.67 13.51 -15.88
CA GLU A 394 9.01 12.34 -16.45
C GLU A 394 7.55 12.23 -16.02
N MET A 395 7.24 12.50 -14.74
CA MET A 395 5.86 12.51 -14.26
C MET A 395 5.02 13.58 -14.96
N ARG A 396 5.54 14.81 -15.13
CA ARG A 396 4.84 15.86 -15.88
C ARG A 396 4.65 15.47 -17.33
N TYR A 397 5.69 14.96 -17.98
CA TYR A 397 5.65 14.56 -19.39
C TYR A 397 4.64 13.45 -19.65
N GLN A 398 4.65 12.36 -18.86
CA GLN A 398 3.72 11.25 -19.05
C GLN A 398 2.28 11.64 -18.72
N TRP A 399 2.08 12.54 -17.75
CA TRP A 399 0.76 13.08 -17.45
C TRP A 399 0.21 13.89 -18.62
N ASP A 400 0.99 14.85 -19.14
CA ASP A 400 0.60 15.70 -20.27
C ASP A 400 0.35 14.87 -21.53
N LYS A 401 1.21 13.87 -21.78
CA LYS A 401 1.06 12.92 -22.89
C LYS A 401 -0.22 12.08 -22.77
N GLN A 402 -0.51 11.55 -21.58
CA GLN A 402 -1.71 10.74 -21.36
C GLN A 402 -3.00 11.56 -21.53
N MET A 403 -2.96 12.83 -21.13
CA MET A 403 -4.11 13.73 -21.17
C MET A 403 -4.19 14.57 -22.45
N GLU A 404 -3.22 14.42 -23.36
CA GLU A 404 -3.12 15.18 -24.62
C GLU A 404 -3.16 16.72 -24.40
N VAL A 405 -2.50 17.19 -23.35
CA VAL A 405 -2.38 18.62 -22.99
C VAL A 405 -0.92 19.00 -22.75
N SER A 406 -0.65 20.24 -22.35
CA SER A 406 0.71 20.73 -22.08
C SER A 406 0.75 21.59 -20.81
N ALA A 407 1.67 21.26 -19.92
CA ALA A 407 2.01 21.99 -18.70
C ALA A 407 0.87 22.13 -17.68
N PHE A 408 -0.03 21.15 -17.58
CA PHE A 408 -1.16 21.20 -16.64
C PHE A 408 -0.86 20.44 -15.35
N ALA A 409 0.01 19.44 -15.41
CA ALA A 409 0.48 18.74 -14.23
C ALA A 409 1.25 19.68 -13.29
N ARG A 410 1.10 19.48 -11.98
CA ARG A 410 1.98 20.03 -10.96
C ARG A 410 2.45 18.87 -10.10
N VAL A 411 3.74 18.86 -9.78
CA VAL A 411 4.35 17.84 -8.90
C VAL A 411 5.07 18.53 -7.75
N THR A 412 5.13 17.86 -6.62
CA THR A 412 5.86 18.26 -5.43
C THR A 412 6.81 17.13 -5.01
N THR A 413 7.95 17.48 -4.44
CA THR A 413 8.93 16.51 -3.95
C THR A 413 8.97 16.55 -2.43
N ASP A 414 8.77 15.40 -1.82
CA ASP A 414 8.91 15.19 -0.38
C ASP A 414 10.23 14.45 -0.10
N ILE A 415 10.97 14.90 0.90
CA ILE A 415 12.31 14.40 1.28
C ILE A 415 12.35 14.10 2.79
N PRO A 416 13.20 13.17 3.27
CA PRO A 416 13.17 12.63 4.63
C PRO A 416 13.04 13.63 5.78
#